data_AF-A0A1V6FRB5-F1
#
_entry.id   AF-A0A1V6FRB5-F1
#
_cell.length_a   1.000
_cell.length_b   1.000
_cell.length_c   1.000
_cell.angle_alpha   90.00
_cell.angle_beta   90.00
_cell.angle_gamma   90.00
#
_symmetry.space_group_name_H-M   'P 1'
#
loop_
_entity.id
_entity.type
_entity.pdbx_description
1 polymer ?
#
loop_
_entity_poly.entity_id
_entity_poly.type
_entity_poly.pdbx_seq_one_letter_code
_entity_poly.pdbx_strand_id
1 'polypeptide(L)'
;MAIINSYNKKRGVTYVYDSFSYWDKELKQPRSKRKLLGRRDPDTGELVPTGRRKPPAAASAHADSDTDYAALYNRSQEAIRKKDAMILRLRGELAEARRRLLKKSRGIARAMKTLEGLDSPGERNDA
;
A
#
# COMPACT_ATOMS: atom_id res chain seq x y z
N MET A 1 21.59 17.95 -17.59
CA MET A 1 20.59 17.66 -16.54
C MET A 1 21.08 16.52 -15.67
N ALA A 2 20.60 16.42 -14.43
CA ALA A 2 20.90 15.33 -13.50
C ALA A 2 19.67 14.95 -12.68
N ILE A 3 19.46 13.66 -12.42
CA ILE A 3 18.40 13.18 -11.52
C ILE A 3 18.92 13.21 -10.08
N ILE A 4 18.19 13.89 -9.18
CA ILE A 4 18.57 14.05 -7.78
C ILE A 4 17.49 13.45 -6.88
N ASN A 5 17.92 12.59 -5.95
CA ASN A 5 17.08 12.03 -4.91
C ASN A 5 17.24 12.84 -3.61
N SER A 6 16.13 13.28 -3.03
CA SER A 6 16.10 14.02 -1.77
C SER A 6 15.20 13.32 -0.77
N TYR A 7 15.81 12.84 0.32
CA TYR A 7 15.10 12.12 1.37
C TYR A 7 14.48 13.07 2.39
N ASN A 8 13.16 12.98 2.58
CA ASN A 8 12.44 13.73 3.60
C ASN A 8 12.25 12.89 4.87
N LYS A 9 13.07 13.15 5.89
CA LYS A 9 13.07 12.43 7.17
C LYS A 9 11.73 12.45 7.92
N LYS A 10 10.98 13.57 7.85
CA LYS A 10 9.71 13.72 8.59
C LYS A 10 8.61 12.81 8.05
N ARG A 11 8.62 12.55 6.75
CA ARG A 11 7.57 11.77 6.06
C ARG A 11 8.03 10.40 5.62
N GLY A 12 9.33 10.09 5.73
CA GLY A 12 9.92 8.85 5.20
C GLY A 12 9.81 8.73 3.68
N VAL A 13 9.76 9.85 2.94
CA VAL A 13 9.55 9.85 1.48
C VAL A 13 10.80 10.36 0.75
N THR A 14 11.26 9.62 -0.25
CA THR A 14 12.31 10.05 -1.18
C THR A 14 11.69 10.74 -2.38
N TYR A 15 11.96 12.02 -2.57
CA TYR A 15 11.53 12.78 -3.74
C TYR A 15 12.60 12.76 -4.83
N VAL A 16 12.17 12.68 -6.08
CA VAL A 16 13.03 12.61 -7.26
C VAL A 16 12.84 13.89 -8.07
N TYR A 17 13.95 14.56 -8.37
CA TYR A 17 13.99 15.82 -9.11
C TYR A 17 14.81 15.67 -10.38
N ASP A 18 14.37 16.33 -11.45
CA ASP A 18 15.19 16.65 -12.61
C ASP A 18 15.86 18.01 -12.38
N SER A 19 17.19 18.03 -12.31
CA SER A 19 18.00 19.21 -12.01
C SER A 19 18.69 19.72 -13.26
N PHE A 20 18.45 20.99 -13.59
CA PHE A 20 19.06 21.71 -14.68
C PHE A 20 19.98 22.81 -14.13
N SER A 21 21.28 22.69 -14.36
CA SER A 21 22.27 23.72 -14.02
C SER A 21 22.48 24.66 -15.20
N TYR A 22 22.56 25.96 -14.93
CA TYR A 22 22.76 27.00 -15.93
C TYR A 22 23.71 28.08 -15.38
N TRP A 23 24.39 28.78 -16.28
CA TRP A 23 25.17 29.95 -15.92
C TRP A 23 24.26 31.18 -15.89
N ASP A 24 24.13 31.81 -14.74
CA ASP A 24 23.39 33.05 -14.59
C ASP A 24 24.26 34.22 -15.05
N LYS A 25 23.94 34.84 -16.19
CA LYS A 25 24.76 35.89 -16.81
C LYS A 25 24.71 37.22 -16.05
N GLU A 26 23.58 37.51 -15.39
CA GLU A 26 23.41 38.75 -14.62
C GLU A 26 24.22 38.67 -13.33
N LEU A 27 24.08 37.55 -12.62
CA LEU A 27 24.75 37.33 -11.34
C LEU A 27 26.16 36.72 -11.49
N LYS A 28 26.60 36.41 -12.72
CA LYS A 28 27.88 35.81 -13.08
C LYS A 28 28.26 34.59 -12.22
N GLN A 29 27.29 33.70 -11.97
CA GLN A 29 27.49 32.52 -11.12
C GLN A 29 26.74 31.29 -11.63
N PRO A 30 27.21 30.07 -11.35
CA PRO A 30 26.46 28.86 -11.66
C PRO A 30 25.22 28.76 -10.76
N ARG A 31 24.05 28.52 -11.35
CA ARG A 31 22.79 28.26 -10.64
C ARG A 31 22.14 26.98 -11.13
N SER A 32 21.16 26.49 -10.38
CA SER A 32 20.37 25.32 -10.77
C SER A 32 18.88 25.52 -10.51
N LYS A 33 18.06 24.94 -11.39
CA LYS A 33 16.60 24.82 -11.24
C LYS A 33 16.26 23.34 -11.13
N ARG A 34 15.34 22.99 -10.23
CA ARG A 34 14.88 21.61 -9.99
C ARG A 34 13.41 21.48 -10.30
N LYS A 35 13.03 20.46 -11.08
CA LYS A 35 11.65 20.07 -11.38
C LYS A 35 11.35 18.77 -10.64
N LEU A 36 10.33 18.79 -9.77
CA LEU A 36 9.88 17.57 -9.09
C LEU A 36 9.26 16.61 -10.12
N LEU A 37 9.84 15.42 -10.25
CA LEU A 37 9.30 14.35 -11.10
C LEU A 37 8.30 13.49 -10.33
N GLY A 38 8.59 13.19 -9.07
CA GLY A 38 7.76 12.29 -8.26
C GLY A 38 8.37 11.93 -6.92
N ARG A 39 7.78 10.92 -6.28
CA ARG A 39 8.33 10.23 -5.12
C ARG A 39 8.79 8.83 -5.54
N ARG A 40 9.82 8.30 -4.90
CA ARG A 40 10.12 6.87 -4.99
C ARG A 40 9.25 6.08 -4.02
N ASP A 41 8.71 4.98 -4.51
CA ASP A 41 8.11 3.95 -3.68
C ASP A 41 9.22 3.21 -2.90
N PRO A 42 9.14 3.10 -1.56
CA PRO A 42 10.13 2.38 -0.76
C PRO A 42 10.21 0.89 -1.07
N ASP A 43 9.13 0.26 -1.51
CA ASP A 43 9.06 -1.19 -1.69
C ASP A 43 9.49 -1.61 -3.12
N THR A 44 9.03 -0.86 -4.13
CA THR A 44 9.31 -1.17 -5.54
C THR A 44 10.49 -0.38 -6.12
N GLY A 45 10.89 0.71 -5.48
CA GLY A 45 11.89 1.63 -6.02
C GLY A 45 11.43 2.39 -7.26
N GLU A 46 10.18 2.25 -7.68
CA GLU A 46 9.62 2.90 -8.86
C GLU A 46 9.32 4.38 -8.60
N LEU A 47 9.35 5.17 -9.68
CA LEU A 47 9.01 6.59 -9.63
C LEU A 47 7.48 6.76 -9.71
N VAL A 48 6.87 7.10 -8.58
CA VAL A 48 5.46 7.41 -8.48
C VAL A 48 5.26 8.92 -8.68
N PRO A 49 4.56 9.37 -9.73
CA PRO A 49 4.26 10.78 -9.92
C PRO A 49 3.51 11.34 -8.71
N THR A 50 4.06 12.37 -8.08
CA THR A 50 3.29 13.20 -7.16
C THR A 50 2.33 14.00 -8.02
N GLY A 51 1.06 13.56 -8.07
CA GLY A 51 0.02 14.22 -8.86
C GLY A 51 0.11 15.72 -8.69
N ARG A 52 0.06 16.46 -9.80
CA ARG A 52 -0.04 17.93 -9.77
C ARG A 52 -1.17 18.23 -8.78
N ARG A 53 -0.90 18.98 -7.71
CA ARG A 53 -1.99 19.72 -7.06
C ARG A 53 -2.61 20.48 -8.22
N LYS A 54 -3.85 20.14 -8.57
CA LYS A 54 -4.64 20.99 -9.45
C LYS A 54 -4.44 22.39 -8.84
N PRO A 55 -3.86 23.38 -9.55
CA PRO A 55 -4.00 24.74 -9.06
C PRO A 55 -5.49 24.87 -8.77
N PRO A 56 -5.93 25.36 -7.59
CA PRO A 56 -7.34 25.45 -7.29
C PRO A 56 -7.93 26.15 -8.51
N ALA A 57 -8.68 25.40 -9.33
CA ALA A 57 -9.32 25.94 -10.51
C ALA A 57 -10.16 27.03 -9.90
N ALA A 58 -9.77 28.30 -10.15
CA ALA A 58 -10.17 29.48 -9.40
C ALA A 58 -11.47 29.19 -8.69
N ALA A 59 -11.39 28.82 -7.40
CA ALA A 59 -12.55 28.38 -6.66
C ALA A 59 -13.48 29.57 -6.73
N SER A 60 -14.51 29.41 -7.55
CA SER A 60 -15.41 30.44 -7.99
C SER A 60 -15.91 31.14 -6.74
N ALA A 61 -15.73 32.45 -6.69
CA ALA A 61 -16.23 33.32 -5.63
C ALA A 61 -17.77 33.38 -5.57
N HIS A 62 -18.46 32.37 -6.11
CA HIS A 62 -19.91 32.18 -6.13
C HIS A 62 -20.19 30.66 -6.10
N ALA A 63 -20.45 30.10 -4.93
CA ALA A 63 -20.95 28.73 -4.81
C ALA A 63 -21.74 28.59 -3.51
N ASP A 64 -22.74 29.45 -3.33
CA ASP A 64 -23.78 29.25 -2.33
C ASP A 64 -25.16 29.49 -2.96
N SER A 65 -25.59 28.50 -3.74
CA SER A 65 -26.98 28.09 -3.88
C SER A 65 -27.00 26.80 -4.71
N ASP A 66 -27.52 25.71 -4.13
CA ASP A 66 -27.85 24.45 -4.82
C ASP A 66 -26.72 23.39 -4.96
N THR A 67 -25.81 23.29 -3.98
CA THR A 67 -25.06 22.03 -3.82
C THR A 67 -25.89 21.06 -2.99
N ASP A 68 -26.39 19.98 -3.59
CA ASP A 68 -27.18 18.95 -2.89
C ASP A 68 -26.30 18.08 -1.98
N TYR A 69 -26.02 18.60 -0.79
CA TYR A 69 -25.28 17.90 0.25
C TYR A 69 -25.98 16.61 0.70
N ALA A 70 -27.30 16.52 0.57
CA ALA A 70 -28.03 15.31 0.92
C ALA A 70 -27.71 14.17 -0.05
N ALA A 71 -27.66 14.44 -1.36
CA ALA A 71 -27.23 13.46 -2.36
C ALA A 71 -25.77 13.02 -2.15
N LEU A 72 -24.86 13.95 -1.85
CA LEU A 72 -23.46 13.62 -1.57
C LEU A 72 -23.30 12.77 -0.31
N TYR A 73 -24.04 13.11 0.75
CA TYR A 73 -24.08 12.33 1.98
C TYR A 73 -24.60 10.91 1.73
N ASN A 74 -25.73 10.78 1.06
CA ASN A 74 -26.32 9.48 0.74
C ASN A 74 -25.38 8.61 -0.09
N ARG A 75 -24.74 9.20 -1.12
CA ARG A 75 -23.73 8.51 -1.92
C ARG A 75 -22.54 8.03 -1.07
N SER A 76 -22.08 8.86 -0.13
CA SER A 76 -20.99 8.48 0.78
C SER A 76 -21.40 7.31 1.69
N GLN A 77 -22.63 7.33 2.23
CA GLN A 77 -23.17 6.27 3.08
C GLN A 77 -23.29 4.95 2.33
N GLU A 78 -23.76 4.97 1.09
CA GLU A 78 -23.79 3.79 0.22
C GLU A 78 -22.39 3.24 -0.05
N ALA A 79 -21.41 4.11 -0.30
CA ALA A 79 -20.04 3.69 -0.52
C ALA A 79 -19.44 3.02 0.72
N ILE A 80 -19.75 3.52 1.92
CA ILE A 80 -19.35 2.91 3.18
C ILE A 80 -19.98 1.53 3.32
N ARG A 81 -21.30 1.41 3.14
CA ARG A 81 -22.03 0.13 3.21
C ARG A 81 -21.46 -0.93 2.25
N LYS A 82 -21.15 -0.54 1.00
CA LYS A 82 -20.54 -1.44 0.02
C LYS A 82 -19.16 -1.93 0.46
N LYS A 83 -18.34 -1.03 1.02
CA LYS A 83 -17.03 -1.39 1.56
C LYS A 83 -17.14 -2.30 2.78
N ASP A 84 -18.07 -2.04 3.69
CA ASP A 84 -18.30 -2.87 4.87
C ASP A 84 -18.77 -4.28 4.49
N ALA A 85 -19.68 -4.39 3.52
CA ALA A 85 -20.11 -5.67 2.97
C ALA A 85 -18.94 -6.45 2.36
N MET A 86 -18.06 -5.76 1.61
CA MET A 86 -16.85 -6.38 1.06
C MET A 86 -15.87 -6.84 2.16
N ILE A 87 -15.69 -6.03 3.21
CA ILE A 87 -14.84 -6.38 4.36
C ILE A 87 -15.36 -7.65 5.05
N LEU A 88 -16.69 -7.75 5.26
CA LEU A 88 -17.30 -8.93 5.86
C LEU A 88 -17.09 -10.18 5.00
N ARG A 89 -17.28 -10.06 3.68
CA ARG A 89 -17.03 -11.16 2.73
C ARG A 89 -15.58 -11.65 2.80
N LEU A 90 -14.61 -10.75 2.67
CA LEU A 90 -13.19 -11.09 2.70
C LEU A 90 -12.77 -11.72 4.04
N ARG A 91 -13.32 -11.22 5.15
CA ARG A 91 -13.09 -11.81 6.47
C ARG A 91 -13.64 -13.24 6.55
N GLY A 92 -14.80 -13.50 5.96
CA GLY A 92 -15.37 -14.85 5.84
C GLY A 92 -14.49 -15.81 5.04
N GLU A 93 -14.07 -15.38 3.85
CA GLU A 93 -13.15 -16.14 2.98
C GLU A 93 -11.84 -16.48 3.71
N LEU A 94 -11.27 -15.50 4.43
CA LEU A 94 -10.07 -15.69 5.24
C LEU A 94 -10.28 -16.68 6.40
N ALA A 95 -11.43 -16.61 7.08
CA ALA A 95 -11.77 -17.53 8.15
C ALA A 95 -11.94 -18.98 7.64
N GLU A 96 -12.53 -19.16 6.46
CA GLU A 96 -12.60 -20.47 5.80
C GLU A 96 -11.24 -21.01 5.40
N ALA A 97 -10.41 -20.19 4.76
CA ALA A 97 -9.05 -20.56 4.38
C ALA A 97 -8.25 -21.03 5.62
N ARG A 98 -8.32 -20.28 6.73
CA ARG A 98 -7.72 -20.66 8.02
C ARG A 98 -8.27 -21.99 8.55
N ARG A 99 -9.59 -22.21 8.51
CA ARG A 99 -10.21 -23.49 8.93
C ARG A 99 -9.73 -24.67 8.07
N ARG A 100 -9.63 -24.49 6.75
CA ARG A 100 -9.12 -25.53 5.83
C ARG A 100 -7.67 -25.87 6.14
N LEU A 101 -6.82 -24.86 6.35
CA LEU A 101 -5.43 -25.06 6.72
C LEU A 101 -5.30 -25.82 8.05
N LEU A 102 -6.08 -25.45 9.06
CA LEU A 102 -6.09 -26.13 10.36
C LEU A 102 -6.52 -27.60 10.25
N LYS A 103 -7.50 -27.92 9.40
CA LYS A 103 -7.89 -29.32 9.14
C LYS A 103 -6.75 -30.12 8.51
N LYS A 104 -6.06 -29.53 7.52
CA LYS A 104 -4.89 -30.16 6.88
C LYS A 104 -3.76 -30.38 7.88
N SER A 105 -3.41 -29.36 8.68
CA SER A 105 -2.33 -29.48 9.67
C SER A 105 -2.62 -30.54 10.74
N ARG A 106 -3.88 -30.64 11.22
CA ARG A 106 -4.31 -31.72 12.12
C ARG A 106 -4.24 -33.09 11.47
N GLY A 107 -4.53 -33.19 10.17
CA GLY A 107 -4.35 -34.41 9.39
C GLY A 107 -2.89 -34.85 9.34
N ILE A 108 -1.98 -33.92 9.04
CA ILE A 108 -0.54 -34.17 9.01
C ILE A 108 -0.04 -34.60 10.40
N ALA A 109 -0.44 -33.90 11.47
CA ALA A 109 -0.03 -34.25 12.84
C ALA A 109 -0.48 -35.66 13.25
N ARG A 110 -1.69 -36.08 12.84
CA ARG A 110 -2.15 -37.46 13.06
C ARG A 110 -1.33 -38.48 12.28
N ALA A 111 -1.03 -38.21 11.01
CA ALA A 111 -0.20 -39.08 10.18
C ALA A 111 1.24 -39.19 10.71
N MET A 112 1.80 -38.09 11.22
CA MET A 112 3.11 -38.09 11.89
C MET A 112 3.10 -38.97 13.14
N LYS A 113 2.08 -38.83 14.00
CA LYS A 113 1.95 -39.66 15.21
C LYS A 113 1.82 -41.16 14.88
N THR A 114 1.13 -41.51 13.80
CA THR A 114 1.04 -42.92 13.38
C THR A 114 2.36 -43.46 12.86
N LEU A 115 3.16 -42.63 12.17
CA LEU A 115 4.50 -43.03 11.71
C LEU A 115 5.46 -43.20 12.89
N GLU A 116 5.43 -42.28 13.86
CA GLU A 116 6.25 -42.35 15.08
C GLU A 116 5.91 -43.57 15.95
N GLY A 117 4.65 -44.00 15.98
CA GLY A 117 4.23 -45.23 16.67
C GLY A 117 4.58 -46.54 15.93
N LEU A 118 4.87 -46.48 14.63
CA LEU A 118 5.32 -47.64 13.83
C LEU A 118 6.83 -47.88 13.94
N ASP A 119 7.61 -46.84 14.25
CA ASP A 119 9.06 -46.92 14.46
C ASP A 119 9.47 -47.39 15.87
N SER A 120 8.51 -47.67 16.77
CA SER A 120 8.80 -48.26 18.08
C SER A 120 8.78 -49.79 17.97
N PRO A 121 9.94 -50.48 17.88
CA PRO A 121 9.96 -51.93 17.79
C PRO A 121 9.52 -52.47 19.14
N GLY A 122 8.44 -53.25 19.16
CA GLY A 122 8.02 -53.95 20.37
C GLY A 122 9.19 -54.79 20.89
N GLU A 123 9.66 -54.47 22.09
CA GLU A 123 10.43 -55.39 22.92
C GLU A 123 9.60 -56.66 23.10
N ARG A 124 9.79 -57.61 22.18
CA ARG A 124 9.41 -59.00 22.36
C ARG A 124 10.39 -59.59 23.36
N ASN A 125 10.03 -59.47 24.64
CA ASN A 125 10.60 -60.31 25.69
C ASN A 125 9.89 -61.67 25.60
N ASP A 126 10.48 -62.57 24.81
CA ASP A 126 10.16 -64.00 24.82
C ASP A 126 11.23 -64.72 25.66
N ALA A 127 10.74 -65.43 26.69
CA ALA A 127 11.35 -66.51 27.48
C ALA A 127 12.53 -66.19 28.43
#